data_AF-A0A2V3PTZ8-F1
#
_entry.id   AF-A0A2V3PTZ8-F1
#
_cell.length_a   1.000
_cell.length_b   1.000
_cell.length_c   1.000
_cell.angle_alpha   90.00
_cell.angle_beta   90.00
_cell.angle_gamma   90.00
#
_symmetry.space_group_name_H-M   'P 1'
#
loop_
_entity.id
_entity.type
_entity.pdbx_description
1 polymer ?
#
loop_
_entity_poly.entity_id
_entity_poly.type
_entity_poly.pdbx_seq_one_letter_code
_entity_poly.pdbx_strand_id
1 'polypeptide(L)'
;MAKKKKQGHYCRVCGERKANEKFSGKGHAKHVCKECNALPQEKKNELQLLNQISKIAEKYPRSGKDWELLEKYSKNKKYPEAMEFAQMILGMSSRCSWEENQDNEEDEDDEFEDWQEENQYEDLFSETIAFSEVDEDLKDEISFDIYEITKDFILKKGYIPEEKDKQKIVNELCRDVSSLLGDELMPDDELNTLFDEILKDVIENLEQEGIKPVSYCESLLVLETERLQIRKFVPDDLSDLYAIMKKPEVMYAWGHGFTKNETRKWLNRQLTRHRKEGYGYFAVISKETGKLVGQAGLLKNKINEEDVVELGYIFDNLYWKQGYCMETVKTIVQFAFNKLQFDNLYCSIRPNNIPSIRIAEKIGMTKVGEHTILYRDKDMLHHIYILKNNNC
;
A
#
# COMPACT_ATOMS: atom_id res chain seq x y z
N MET A 1 -0.65 -5.00 -41.11
CA MET A 1 0.32 -5.34 -40.03
C MET A 1 0.40 -4.17 -39.06
N ALA A 2 -0.17 -4.31 -37.86
CA ALA A 2 -0.14 -3.26 -36.83
C ALA A 2 1.26 -3.19 -36.20
N LYS A 3 1.95 -2.05 -36.31
CA LYS A 3 3.22 -1.80 -35.60
C LYS A 3 2.96 -1.89 -34.09
N LYS A 4 3.59 -2.87 -33.41
CA LYS A 4 3.64 -2.98 -31.95
C LYS A 4 4.04 -1.61 -31.36
N LYS A 5 3.15 -0.96 -30.59
CA LYS A 5 3.47 0.29 -29.87
C LYS A 5 4.64 0.00 -28.91
N LYS A 6 5.76 0.70 -29.09
CA LYS A 6 6.95 0.57 -28.24
C LYS A 6 6.58 0.83 -26.78
N GLN A 7 6.91 -0.12 -25.91
CA GLN A 7 6.74 -0.02 -24.45
C GLN A 7 7.52 1.20 -23.93
N GLY A 8 6.90 1.99 -23.06
CA GLY A 8 7.52 3.17 -22.46
C GLY A 8 8.74 2.85 -21.57
N HIS A 9 9.52 3.88 -21.24
CA HIS A 9 10.73 3.77 -20.41
C HIS A 9 10.45 4.06 -18.92
N TYR A 10 11.24 3.46 -18.03
CA TYR A 10 11.16 3.67 -16.58
C TYR A 10 11.88 4.97 -16.17
N CYS A 11 11.29 5.76 -15.27
CA CYS A 11 11.88 6.97 -14.73
C CYS A 11 12.52 6.73 -13.35
N ARG A 12 13.82 7.03 -13.22
CA ARG A 12 14.60 6.78 -11.99
C ARG A 12 14.30 7.71 -10.82
N VAL A 13 13.56 8.81 -11.03
CA VAL A 13 13.25 9.80 -9.97
C VAL A 13 11.91 9.48 -9.31
N CYS A 14 10.87 9.25 -10.13
CA CYS A 14 9.52 8.97 -9.66
C CYS A 14 9.13 7.49 -9.68
N GLY A 15 10.02 6.60 -10.14
CA GLY A 15 9.76 5.16 -10.19
C GLY A 15 8.71 4.72 -11.22
N GLU A 16 8.38 5.56 -12.22
CA GLU A 16 7.27 5.32 -13.14
C GLU A 16 7.71 4.87 -14.53
N ARG A 17 6.99 3.92 -15.17
CA ARG A 17 7.07 3.74 -16.63
C ARG A 17 6.27 4.83 -17.36
N LYS A 18 6.92 5.63 -18.21
CA LYS A 18 6.34 6.72 -19.00
C LYS A 18 6.54 6.45 -20.50
N ALA A 19 5.68 7.01 -21.36
CA ALA A 19 5.87 6.92 -22.82
C ALA A 19 7.15 7.67 -23.28
N ASN A 20 7.74 7.26 -24.41
CA ASN A 20 9.04 7.77 -24.87
C ASN A 20 9.08 9.30 -25.06
N GLU A 21 7.96 9.89 -25.46
CA GLU A 21 7.79 11.35 -25.63
C GLU A 21 7.87 12.15 -24.32
N LYS A 22 7.78 11.48 -23.17
CA LYS A 22 7.82 12.08 -21.83
C LYS A 22 9.22 12.20 -21.26
N PHE A 23 10.27 11.86 -22.01
CA PHE A 23 11.67 11.98 -21.60
C PHE A 23 12.39 13.11 -22.32
N SER A 24 13.42 13.67 -21.70
CA SER A 24 14.32 14.65 -22.29
C SER A 24 15.60 13.95 -22.76
N GLY A 25 15.89 14.01 -24.07
CA GLY A 25 17.15 13.51 -24.66
C GLY A 25 17.02 12.22 -25.49
N LYS A 26 18.14 11.83 -26.13
CA LYS A 26 18.30 10.58 -26.90
C LYS A 26 19.33 9.70 -26.16
N GLY A 27 18.92 8.57 -25.59
CA GLY A 27 19.82 7.60 -24.91
C GLY A 27 19.12 6.80 -23.81
N HIS A 28 19.44 5.51 -23.67
CA HIS A 28 18.60 4.54 -22.95
C HIS A 28 18.96 4.22 -21.49
N ALA A 29 20.03 4.77 -20.90
CA ALA A 29 20.49 4.28 -19.59
C ALA A 29 19.98 5.08 -18.36
N LYS A 30 19.61 6.36 -18.48
CA LYS A 30 19.23 7.21 -17.31
C LYS A 30 18.02 8.10 -17.57
N HIS A 31 16.87 7.45 -17.79
CA HIS A 31 15.61 8.10 -18.12
C HIS A 31 15.03 8.91 -16.94
N VAL A 32 14.99 10.24 -17.08
CA VAL A 32 14.25 11.16 -16.20
C VAL A 32 13.10 11.78 -16.99
N CYS A 33 11.86 11.62 -16.50
CA CYS A 33 10.71 12.15 -17.20
C CYS A 33 10.67 13.69 -17.11
N LYS A 34 10.06 14.36 -18.08
CA LYS A 34 9.96 15.82 -18.14
C LYS A 34 9.41 16.44 -16.85
N GLU A 35 8.41 15.81 -16.25
CA GLU A 35 7.84 16.21 -14.94
C GLU A 35 8.91 16.20 -13.84
N CYS A 36 9.70 15.12 -13.73
CA CYS A 36 10.77 15.03 -12.76
C CYS A 36 11.97 15.90 -13.11
N ASN A 37 12.19 16.18 -14.38
CA ASN A 37 13.29 17.04 -14.80
C ASN A 37 13.05 18.50 -14.37
N ALA A 38 11.79 18.94 -14.35
CA ALA A 38 11.37 20.28 -13.95
C ALA A 38 11.40 20.54 -12.44
N LEU A 39 11.59 19.50 -11.61
CA LEU A 39 11.66 19.66 -10.15
C LEU A 39 13.01 20.28 -9.71
N PRO A 40 13.07 20.94 -8.56
CA PRO A 40 14.33 21.26 -7.89
C PRO A 40 15.11 19.99 -7.56
N GLN A 41 16.44 20.04 -7.59
CA GLN A 41 17.29 18.85 -7.38
C GLN A 41 17.04 18.21 -6.01
N GLU A 42 16.82 19.01 -4.98
CA GLU A 42 16.54 18.54 -3.62
C GLU A 42 15.25 17.70 -3.54
N LYS A 43 14.18 18.15 -4.22
CA LYS A 43 12.93 17.37 -4.28
C LYS A 43 13.06 16.11 -5.13
N LYS A 44 13.91 16.10 -6.16
CA LYS A 44 14.22 14.87 -6.92
C LYS A 44 14.89 13.84 -6.02
N ASN A 45 15.84 14.27 -5.20
CA ASN A 45 16.57 13.39 -4.28
C ASN A 45 15.64 12.79 -3.22
N GLU A 46 14.76 13.60 -2.62
CA GLU A 46 13.77 13.11 -1.64
C GLU A 46 12.80 12.08 -2.25
N LEU A 47 12.33 12.31 -3.48
CA LEU A 47 11.48 11.34 -4.19
C LEU A 47 12.20 10.03 -4.51
N GLN A 48 13.51 10.08 -4.76
CA GLN A 48 14.32 8.89 -4.98
C GLN A 48 14.46 8.08 -3.68
N LEU A 49 14.72 8.75 -2.56
CA LEU A 49 14.78 8.15 -1.23
C LEU A 49 13.44 7.52 -0.84
N LEU A 50 12.34 8.23 -1.03
CA LEU A 50 10.98 7.70 -0.78
C LEU A 50 10.70 6.44 -1.60
N ASN A 51 11.13 6.40 -2.87
CA ASN A 51 10.99 5.21 -3.70
C ASN A 51 11.87 4.05 -3.22
N GLN A 52 13.08 4.33 -2.73
CA GLN A 52 13.96 3.30 -2.14
C GLN A 52 13.35 2.74 -0.85
N ILE A 53 12.91 3.60 0.07
CA ILE A 53 12.24 3.20 1.32
C ILE A 53 10.97 2.40 1.01
N SER A 54 10.17 2.82 0.01
CA SER A 54 8.97 2.08 -0.40
C SER A 54 9.30 0.66 -0.88
N LYS A 55 10.38 0.50 -1.66
CA LYS A 55 10.82 -0.82 -2.11
C LYS A 55 11.29 -1.69 -0.96
N ILE A 56 12.03 -1.12 0.00
CA ILE A 56 12.47 -1.83 1.20
C ILE A 56 11.26 -2.21 2.08
N ALA A 57 10.29 -1.31 2.21
CA ALA A 57 9.06 -1.56 2.96
C ALA A 57 8.25 -2.74 2.37
N GLU A 58 8.32 -2.93 1.05
CA GLU A 58 7.66 -4.01 0.30
C GLU A 58 8.41 -5.34 0.32
N LYS A 59 9.71 -5.33 0.62
CA LYS A 59 10.48 -6.57 0.83
C LYS A 59 9.98 -7.22 2.12
N TYR A 60 9.62 -8.49 2.01
CA TYR A 60 9.54 -9.34 3.17
C TYR A 60 10.28 -10.65 2.92
N PRO A 61 11.12 -11.01 3.88
CA PRO A 61 11.68 -10.17 4.93
C PRO A 61 12.83 -9.32 4.38
N ARG A 62 13.37 -8.51 5.27
CA ARG A 62 14.35 -7.47 4.95
C ARG A 62 15.71 -7.99 5.37
N SER A 63 16.69 -7.86 4.49
CA SER A 63 18.06 -8.20 4.85
C SER A 63 18.62 -7.23 5.90
N GLY A 64 19.72 -7.58 6.58
CA GLY A 64 20.42 -6.67 7.48
C GLY A 64 20.75 -5.32 6.84
N LYS A 65 21.20 -5.32 5.58
CA LYS A 65 21.48 -4.10 4.80
C LYS A 65 20.23 -3.23 4.57
N ASP A 66 19.05 -3.84 4.42
CA ASP A 66 17.80 -3.10 4.29
C ASP A 66 17.44 -2.38 5.60
N TRP A 67 17.75 -2.98 6.76
CA TRP A 67 17.55 -2.36 8.08
C TRP A 67 18.52 -1.21 8.35
N GLU A 68 19.82 -1.41 8.09
CA GLU A 68 20.83 -0.35 8.20
C GLU A 68 20.47 0.88 7.36
N LEU A 69 19.98 0.66 6.14
CA LEU A 69 19.57 1.73 5.25
C LEU A 69 18.34 2.49 5.77
N LEU A 70 17.38 1.77 6.36
CA LEU A 70 16.22 2.39 7.02
C LEU A 70 16.67 3.22 8.24
N GLU A 71 17.58 2.71 9.07
CA GLU A 71 18.11 3.45 10.22
C GLU A 71 18.84 4.72 9.78
N LYS A 72 19.69 4.63 8.75
CA LYS A 72 20.35 5.79 8.15
C LYS A 72 19.36 6.83 7.66
N TYR A 73 18.30 6.41 6.96
CA TYR A 73 17.28 7.33 6.45
C TYR A 73 16.40 7.90 7.56
N SER A 74 16.15 7.15 8.63
CA SER A 74 15.36 7.58 9.79
C SER A 74 15.99 8.75 10.57
N LYS A 75 17.30 8.97 10.40
CA LYS A 75 18.06 10.06 11.02
C LYS A 75 18.31 11.24 10.06
N ASN A 76 17.87 11.15 8.80
CA ASN A 76 18.20 12.13 7.76
C ASN A 76 17.27 13.36 7.76
N LYS A 77 17.57 14.36 8.59
CA LYS A 77 16.79 15.61 8.73
C LYS A 77 16.68 16.46 7.45
N LYS A 78 17.52 16.22 6.44
CA LYS A 78 17.49 16.95 5.17
C LYS A 78 16.26 16.62 4.31
N TYR A 79 15.69 15.44 4.49
CA TYR A 79 14.56 14.95 3.71
C TYR A 79 13.45 14.47 4.64
N PRO A 80 12.65 15.39 5.21
CA PRO A 80 11.72 15.10 6.30
C PRO A 80 10.67 14.06 5.91
N GLU A 81 10.17 14.07 4.67
CA GLU A 81 9.17 13.08 4.22
C GLU A 81 9.77 11.67 4.16
N ALA A 82 11.04 11.55 3.72
CA ALA A 82 11.76 10.28 3.66
C ALA A 82 12.14 9.80 5.07
N MET A 83 12.58 10.71 5.94
CA MET A 83 12.94 10.43 7.32
C MET A 83 11.76 9.86 8.11
N GLU A 84 10.61 10.54 8.08
CA GLU A 84 9.39 10.07 8.73
C GLU A 84 8.94 8.71 8.19
N PHE A 85 9.09 8.49 6.88
CA PHE A 85 8.71 7.21 6.28
C PHE A 85 9.63 6.08 6.75
N ALA A 86 10.94 6.30 6.83
CA ALA A 86 11.88 5.32 7.36
C ALA A 86 11.67 5.04 8.86
N GLN A 87 11.47 6.09 9.66
CA GLN A 87 11.13 5.98 11.09
C GLN A 87 9.84 5.17 11.30
N MET A 88 8.83 5.38 10.44
CA MET A 88 7.61 4.59 10.50
C MET A 88 7.89 3.10 10.27
N ILE A 89 8.72 2.73 9.28
CA ILE A 89 9.02 1.33 8.99
C ILE A 89 9.80 0.67 10.14
N LEU A 90 10.73 1.38 10.78
CA LEU A 90 11.45 0.92 11.98
C LEU A 90 10.55 0.87 13.23
N GLY A 91 9.67 1.86 13.39
CA GLY A 91 8.66 1.90 14.46
C GLY A 91 7.66 0.74 14.39
N MET A 92 7.47 0.16 13.20
CA MET A 92 6.66 -1.04 13.01
C MET A 92 7.38 -2.34 13.41
N SER A 93 8.72 -2.36 13.51
CA SER A 93 9.46 -3.52 14.04
C SER A 93 9.63 -3.47 15.56
N SER A 94 9.75 -2.28 16.15
CA SER A 94 9.91 -2.06 17.60
C SER A 94 8.64 -2.26 18.44
N ARG A 95 7.51 -2.63 17.83
CA ARG A 95 6.31 -3.11 18.56
C ARG A 95 6.32 -4.63 18.79
N CYS A 96 7.38 -5.34 18.39
CA CYS A 96 7.61 -6.75 18.65
C CYS A 96 8.98 -6.95 19.33
N SER A 97 9.21 -6.37 20.51
CA SER A 97 10.12 -6.94 21.52
C SER A 97 9.90 -6.26 22.86
N TRP A 98 10.08 -7.04 23.91
CA TRP A 98 9.85 -6.75 25.31
C TRP A 98 10.83 -5.73 25.90
N GLU A 99 10.51 -5.33 27.13
CA GLU A 99 11.11 -4.35 28.01
C GLU A 99 12.64 -4.20 27.98
N GLU A 100 13.02 -2.92 28.09
CA GLU A 100 14.28 -2.31 28.53
C GLU A 100 15.38 -3.23 29.06
N ASN A 101 16.57 -3.09 28.46
CA ASN A 101 17.77 -2.85 29.25
C ASN A 101 18.59 -1.73 28.61
N GLN A 102 18.82 -0.69 29.41
CA GLN A 102 19.79 0.37 29.21
C GLN A 102 21.20 -0.22 29.33
N ASP A 103 22.13 0.23 28.47
CA ASP A 103 23.32 0.99 28.88
C ASP A 103 24.36 1.07 27.76
N ASN A 104 24.90 2.29 27.62
CA ASN A 104 26.24 2.66 27.11
C ASN A 104 26.54 2.41 25.62
N GLU A 105 27.37 3.18 24.93
CA GLU A 105 28.03 4.48 25.13
C GLU A 105 28.56 4.85 23.73
N GLU A 106 28.66 6.16 23.49
CA GLU A 106 29.73 6.84 22.76
C GLU A 106 29.99 6.65 21.25
N ASP A 107 30.49 7.77 20.75
CA ASP A 107 30.75 8.20 19.38
C ASP A 107 31.68 7.29 18.59
N GLU A 108 31.57 7.31 17.26
CA GLU A 108 32.72 7.64 16.41
C GLU A 108 32.26 7.99 14.98
N ASP A 109 32.78 9.13 14.52
CA ASP A 109 32.77 9.57 13.14
C ASP A 109 33.49 8.54 12.27
N ASP A 110 32.86 8.08 11.18
CA ASP A 110 33.60 7.51 10.06
C ASP A 110 33.06 8.05 8.73
N GLU A 111 33.87 8.95 8.15
CA GLU A 111 33.92 9.20 6.72
C GLU A 111 34.13 7.85 6.01
N PHE A 112 33.22 7.47 5.10
CA PHE A 112 33.51 6.36 4.20
C PHE A 112 33.19 6.66 2.74
N GLU A 113 34.21 6.34 1.95
CA GLU A 113 34.44 6.67 0.56
C GLU A 113 33.39 6.14 -0.42
N ASP A 114 33.32 6.86 -1.54
CA ASP A 114 32.59 6.59 -2.75
C ASP A 114 33.01 5.23 -3.35
N TRP A 115 32.24 4.16 -3.10
CA TRP A 115 32.37 2.91 -3.85
C TRP A 115 31.29 2.83 -4.92
N GLN A 116 31.75 3.07 -6.16
CA GLN A 116 31.00 2.84 -7.38
C GLN A 116 30.61 1.35 -7.50
N GLU A 117 29.40 1.14 -8.01
CA GLU A 117 28.84 -0.14 -8.42
C GLU A 117 29.82 -0.92 -9.33
N GLU A 118 30.45 -1.96 -8.78
CA GLU A 118 30.81 -3.15 -9.53
C GLU A 118 30.11 -4.36 -8.91
N ASN A 119 29.26 -5.01 -9.70
CA ASN A 119 28.68 -6.31 -9.40
C ASN A 119 29.82 -7.32 -9.25
N GLN A 120 30.12 -7.74 -8.02
CA GLN A 120 30.84 -8.98 -7.72
C GLN A 120 30.16 -9.64 -6.52
N TYR A 121 29.14 -10.47 -6.78
CA TYR A 121 28.56 -11.42 -5.81
C TYR A 121 28.65 -12.86 -6.36
N GLU A 122 29.63 -13.14 -7.23
CA GLU A 122 29.78 -14.45 -7.87
C GLU A 122 30.70 -15.42 -7.08
N ASP A 123 31.19 -15.06 -5.89
CA ASP A 123 32.32 -15.79 -5.27
C ASP A 123 32.18 -16.02 -3.73
N LEU A 124 30.96 -16.22 -3.22
CA LEU A 124 30.69 -16.43 -1.79
C LEU A 124 30.20 -17.84 -1.40
N PHE A 125 29.85 -18.68 -2.37
CA PHE A 125 29.35 -20.04 -2.13
C PHE A 125 30.25 -21.06 -2.83
N SER A 126 30.63 -22.13 -2.13
CA SER A 126 31.51 -23.16 -2.69
C SER A 126 30.83 -23.95 -3.80
N GLU A 127 29.58 -24.36 -3.58
CA GLU A 127 28.76 -25.12 -4.52
C GLU A 127 27.28 -24.71 -4.41
N THR A 128 26.48 -25.07 -5.43
CA THR A 128 25.01 -24.95 -5.39
C THR A 128 24.44 -26.32 -5.02
N ILE A 129 23.53 -26.36 -4.05
CA ILE A 129 22.89 -27.59 -3.57
C ILE A 129 21.37 -27.51 -3.75
N ALA A 130 20.76 -28.58 -4.26
CA ALA A 130 19.29 -28.69 -4.30
C ALA A 130 18.76 -29.14 -2.93
N PHE A 131 17.57 -28.70 -2.53
CA PHE A 131 16.97 -29.15 -1.27
C PHE A 131 16.81 -30.67 -1.17
N SER A 132 16.52 -31.33 -2.29
CA SER A 132 16.50 -32.79 -2.41
C SER A 132 17.82 -33.49 -2.06
N GLU A 133 18.95 -32.78 -2.14
CA GLU A 133 20.31 -33.30 -1.88
C GLU A 133 20.82 -32.98 -0.47
N VAL A 134 20.06 -32.20 0.30
CA VAL A 134 20.35 -31.85 1.69
C VAL A 134 20.12 -33.05 2.61
N ASP A 135 20.90 -33.17 3.68
CA ASP A 135 20.73 -34.23 4.69
C ASP A 135 19.45 -34.08 5.52
N GLU A 136 18.98 -35.18 6.12
CA GLU A 136 17.71 -35.21 6.85
C GLU A 136 17.68 -34.29 8.08
N ASP A 137 18.82 -34.10 8.77
CA ASP A 137 18.87 -33.24 9.97
C ASP A 137 18.60 -31.79 9.56
N LEU A 138 19.21 -31.33 8.46
CA LEU A 138 18.95 -30.00 7.92
C LEU A 138 17.56 -29.87 7.28
N LYS A 139 17.00 -30.93 6.70
CA LYS A 139 15.60 -30.93 6.23
C LYS A 139 14.61 -30.73 7.39
N ASP A 140 14.87 -31.33 8.55
CA ASP A 140 14.07 -31.13 9.77
C ASP A 140 14.17 -29.69 10.28
N GLU A 141 15.37 -29.09 10.28
CA GLU A 141 15.57 -27.67 10.63
C GLU A 141 14.81 -26.74 9.67
N ILE A 142 14.95 -26.95 8.36
CA ILE A 142 14.24 -26.18 7.33
C ILE A 142 12.72 -26.33 7.51
N SER A 143 12.22 -27.52 7.85
CA SER A 143 10.80 -27.76 8.10
C SER A 143 10.29 -26.94 9.29
N PHE A 144 11.06 -26.90 10.38
CA PHE A 144 10.74 -26.09 11.55
C PHE A 144 10.70 -24.59 11.19
N ASP A 145 11.67 -24.10 10.44
CA ASP A 145 11.73 -22.70 10.01
C ASP A 145 10.55 -22.34 9.10
N ILE A 146 10.19 -23.20 8.15
CA ILE A 146 9.00 -23.00 7.30
C ILE A 146 7.75 -22.86 8.17
N TYR A 147 7.60 -23.73 9.17
CA TYR A 147 6.43 -23.71 10.07
C TYR A 147 6.34 -22.39 10.82
N GLU A 148 7.42 -21.97 11.49
CA GLU A 148 7.45 -20.73 12.29
C GLU A 148 7.27 -19.49 11.40
N ILE A 149 7.98 -19.40 10.27
CA ILE A 149 7.86 -18.26 9.34
C ILE A 149 6.44 -18.18 8.77
N THR A 150 5.83 -19.32 8.43
CA THR A 150 4.47 -19.38 7.87
C THR A 150 3.42 -19.01 8.92
N LYS A 151 3.54 -19.52 10.15
CA LYS A 151 2.68 -19.17 11.27
C LYS A 151 2.74 -17.66 11.55
N ASP A 152 3.95 -17.12 11.67
CA ASP A 152 4.17 -15.68 11.88
C ASP A 152 3.64 -14.83 10.73
N PHE A 153 3.82 -15.28 9.48
CA PHE A 153 3.25 -14.62 8.33
C PHE A 153 1.72 -14.51 8.46
N ILE A 154 1.03 -15.62 8.73
CA ILE A 154 -0.43 -15.64 8.82
C ILE A 154 -0.91 -14.76 9.98
N LEU A 155 -0.30 -14.84 11.15
CA LEU A 155 -0.67 -14.05 12.33
C LEU A 155 -0.46 -12.54 12.09
N LYS A 156 0.64 -12.17 11.44
CA LYS A 156 1.01 -10.76 11.21
C LYS A 156 0.27 -10.13 10.04
N LYS A 157 0.06 -10.89 8.97
CA LYS A 157 -0.58 -10.42 7.73
C LYS A 157 -2.10 -10.59 7.78
N GLY A 158 -2.59 -11.54 8.57
CA GLY A 158 -4.00 -11.87 8.69
C GLY A 158 -4.56 -12.62 7.48
N TYR A 159 -3.71 -13.29 6.69
CA TYR A 159 -4.13 -14.06 5.52
C TYR A 159 -3.16 -15.20 5.18
N ILE A 160 -3.67 -16.22 4.48
CA ILE A 160 -2.93 -17.39 3.99
C ILE A 160 -2.00 -16.98 2.84
N PRO A 161 -0.69 -17.28 2.88
CA PRO A 161 0.25 -16.91 1.83
C PRO A 161 -0.17 -17.51 0.47
N GLU A 162 -0.31 -16.64 -0.53
CA GLU A 162 -0.52 -17.04 -1.92
C GLU A 162 0.82 -17.31 -2.63
N GLU A 163 0.79 -17.83 -3.86
CA GLU A 163 1.97 -18.24 -4.62
C GLU A 163 3.14 -17.25 -4.61
N LYS A 164 2.86 -15.95 -4.77
CA LYS A 164 3.90 -14.91 -4.72
C LYS A 164 4.52 -14.73 -3.34
N ASP A 165 3.74 -14.97 -2.29
CA ASP A 165 4.21 -14.89 -0.91
C ASP A 165 5.00 -16.15 -0.56
N LYS A 166 4.51 -17.33 -0.95
CA LYS A 166 5.25 -18.61 -0.83
C LYS A 166 6.63 -18.52 -1.47
N GLN A 167 6.70 -18.07 -2.73
CA GLN A 167 7.97 -17.88 -3.43
C GLN A 167 8.91 -16.91 -2.72
N LYS A 168 8.39 -15.85 -2.08
CA LYS A 168 9.25 -14.92 -1.33
C LYS A 168 9.80 -15.57 -0.07
N ILE A 169 8.95 -16.25 0.69
CA ILE A 169 9.33 -16.95 1.92
C ILE A 169 10.40 -18.01 1.58
N VAL A 170 10.14 -18.85 0.59
CA VAL A 170 11.08 -19.89 0.14
C VAL A 170 12.42 -19.29 -0.30
N ASN A 171 12.40 -18.26 -1.16
CA ASN A 171 13.63 -17.65 -1.67
C ASN A 171 14.51 -17.00 -0.61
N GLU A 172 13.92 -16.59 0.51
CA GLU A 172 14.67 -15.93 1.57
C GLU A 172 15.04 -16.89 2.71
N LEU A 173 14.22 -17.89 3.01
CA LEU A 173 14.64 -19.09 3.73
C LEU A 173 15.89 -19.71 3.09
N CYS A 174 15.87 -19.94 1.77
CA CYS A 174 17.02 -20.46 1.04
C CYS A 174 18.26 -19.57 1.22
N ARG A 175 18.10 -18.24 1.21
CA ARG A 175 19.22 -17.30 1.40
C ARG A 175 19.79 -17.41 2.81
N ASP A 176 18.94 -17.48 3.82
CA ASP A 176 19.35 -17.52 5.22
C ASP A 176 20.06 -18.83 5.54
N VAL A 177 19.51 -19.95 5.07
CA VAL A 177 20.14 -21.27 5.16
C VAL A 177 21.47 -21.31 4.39
N SER A 178 21.54 -20.75 3.18
CA SER A 178 22.79 -20.68 2.41
C SER A 178 23.89 -19.93 3.16
N SER A 179 23.53 -18.86 3.89
CA SER A 179 24.47 -18.09 4.69
C SER A 179 25.04 -18.88 5.87
N LEU A 180 24.31 -19.90 6.36
CA LEU A 180 24.74 -20.76 7.46
C LEU A 180 25.57 -21.94 6.96
N LEU A 181 25.22 -22.49 5.79
CA LEU A 181 25.88 -23.65 5.20
C LEU A 181 27.18 -23.31 4.48
N GLY A 182 27.28 -22.11 3.91
CA GLY A 182 28.39 -21.75 3.01
C GLY A 182 28.22 -22.24 1.58
N ASP A 183 27.15 -22.98 1.29
CA ASP A 183 26.71 -23.40 -0.04
C ASP A 183 25.37 -22.74 -0.41
N GLU A 184 25.13 -22.51 -1.71
CA GLU A 184 23.90 -21.89 -2.19
C GLU A 184 22.78 -22.93 -2.29
N LEU A 185 21.85 -22.92 -1.33
CA LEU A 185 20.63 -23.71 -1.36
C LEU A 185 19.67 -23.14 -2.41
N MET A 186 19.33 -23.94 -3.41
CA MET A 186 18.35 -23.58 -4.42
C MET A 186 17.01 -24.26 -4.16
N PRO A 187 15.89 -23.52 -4.28
CA PRO A 187 14.57 -24.12 -4.15
C PRO A 187 14.27 -25.06 -5.32
N ASP A 188 13.77 -26.25 -5.00
CA ASP A 188 13.32 -27.26 -5.95
C ASP A 188 11.85 -27.68 -5.69
N ASP A 189 11.35 -28.63 -6.47
CA ASP A 189 9.97 -29.10 -6.34
C ASP A 189 9.70 -29.79 -4.99
N GLU A 190 10.72 -30.38 -4.36
CA GLU A 190 10.59 -31.04 -3.06
C GLU A 190 10.41 -30.02 -1.94
N LEU A 191 11.19 -28.94 -1.94
CA LEU A 191 11.02 -27.83 -0.98
C LEU A 191 9.65 -27.15 -1.10
N ASN A 192 9.17 -26.93 -2.33
CA ASN A 192 7.86 -26.35 -2.55
C ASN A 192 6.72 -27.28 -2.08
N THR A 193 6.88 -28.59 -2.25
CA THR A 193 5.92 -29.58 -1.77
C THR A 193 5.89 -29.63 -0.24
N LEU A 194 7.07 -29.64 0.40
CA LEU A 194 7.21 -29.56 1.85
C LEU A 194 6.54 -28.30 2.41
N PHE A 195 6.76 -27.14 1.77
CA PHE A 195 6.11 -25.89 2.15
C PHE A 195 4.58 -26.01 2.13
N ASP A 196 4.02 -26.61 1.08
CA ASP A 196 2.56 -26.80 0.94
C ASP A 196 1.97 -27.77 1.95
N GLU A 197 2.74 -28.77 2.40
CA GLU A 197 2.35 -29.68 3.47
C GLU A 197 2.35 -28.95 4.82
N ILE A 198 3.45 -28.29 5.17
CA ILE A 198 3.57 -27.51 6.40
C ILE A 198 2.52 -26.40 6.48
N LEU A 199 2.21 -25.73 5.36
CA LEU A 199 1.16 -24.72 5.32
C LEU A 199 -0.21 -25.28 5.73
N LYS A 200 -0.55 -26.52 5.35
CA LYS A 200 -1.81 -27.16 5.78
C LYS A 200 -1.78 -27.39 7.28
N ASP A 201 -0.68 -27.91 7.82
CA ASP A 201 -0.53 -28.18 9.24
C ASP A 201 -0.62 -26.88 10.07
N VAL A 202 0.02 -25.80 9.62
CA VAL A 202 -0.09 -24.47 10.26
C VAL A 202 -1.55 -23.99 10.27
N ILE A 203 -2.27 -24.13 9.17
CA ILE A 203 -3.69 -23.73 9.09
C ILE A 203 -4.54 -24.55 10.07
N GLU A 204 -4.37 -25.88 10.09
CA GLU A 204 -5.12 -26.76 10.98
C GLU A 204 -4.84 -26.44 12.46
N ASN A 205 -3.58 -26.18 12.82
CA ASN A 205 -3.21 -25.78 14.18
C ASN A 205 -3.83 -24.42 14.57
N LEU A 206 -3.78 -23.42 13.68
CA LEU A 206 -4.40 -22.11 13.94
C LEU A 206 -5.92 -22.23 14.11
N GLU A 207 -6.60 -23.06 13.31
CA GLU A 207 -8.04 -23.30 13.45
C GLU A 207 -8.39 -23.94 14.80
N GLN A 208 -7.56 -24.87 15.30
CA GLN A 208 -7.72 -25.44 16.64
C GLN A 208 -7.49 -24.40 17.75
N GLU A 209 -6.61 -23.42 17.53
CA GLU A 209 -6.41 -22.25 18.40
C GLU A 209 -7.56 -21.21 18.27
N GLY A 210 -8.56 -21.46 17.41
CA GLY A 210 -9.72 -20.59 17.20
C GLY A 210 -9.45 -19.43 16.23
N ILE A 211 -8.29 -19.39 15.59
CA ILE A 211 -7.93 -18.43 14.55
C ILE A 211 -8.31 -19.06 13.22
N LYS A 212 -9.20 -18.43 12.46
CA LYS A 212 -9.55 -18.91 11.11
C LYS A 212 -8.80 -18.09 10.06
N PRO A 213 -7.71 -18.63 9.46
CA PRO A 213 -7.02 -17.93 8.39
C PRO A 213 -7.95 -17.76 7.19
N VAL A 214 -7.79 -16.65 6.48
CA VAL A 214 -8.57 -16.32 5.28
C VAL A 214 -7.66 -16.11 4.09
N SER A 215 -8.19 -16.18 2.88
CA SER A 215 -7.42 -15.83 1.68
C SER A 215 -7.01 -14.34 1.70
N TYR A 216 -5.99 -13.98 0.91
CA TYR A 216 -5.60 -12.57 0.76
C TYR A 216 -6.79 -11.72 0.31
N CYS A 217 -7.58 -12.21 -0.64
CA CYS A 217 -8.78 -11.52 -1.12
C CYS A 217 -9.81 -11.25 -0.02
N GLU A 218 -10.07 -12.22 0.85
CA GLU A 218 -10.98 -12.07 2.00
C GLU A 218 -10.42 -11.13 3.06
N SER A 219 -9.11 -11.10 3.28
CA SER A 219 -8.46 -10.18 4.23
C SER A 219 -8.61 -8.70 3.86
N LEU A 220 -8.85 -8.42 2.58
CA LEU A 220 -9.10 -7.07 2.08
C LEU A 220 -10.55 -6.63 2.31
N LEU A 221 -11.48 -7.57 2.46
CA LEU A 221 -12.91 -7.30 2.58
C LEU A 221 -13.20 -6.58 3.90
N VAL A 222 -13.91 -5.45 3.80
CA VAL A 222 -14.25 -4.64 4.98
C VAL A 222 -15.74 -4.70 5.24
N LEU A 223 -16.54 -4.54 4.19
CA LEU A 223 -18.00 -4.58 4.25
C LEU A 223 -18.55 -5.27 3.01
N GLU A 224 -19.73 -5.85 3.16
CA GLU A 224 -20.52 -6.36 2.05
C GLU A 224 -21.94 -5.83 2.09
N THR A 225 -22.52 -5.79 0.91
CA THR A 225 -23.93 -5.49 0.68
C THR A 225 -24.52 -6.58 -0.21
N GLU A 226 -25.79 -6.44 -0.57
CA GLU A 226 -26.44 -7.35 -1.52
C GLU A 226 -25.67 -7.42 -2.84
N ARG A 227 -25.22 -6.28 -3.37
CA ARG A 227 -24.65 -6.21 -4.73
C ARG A 227 -23.17 -5.88 -4.78
N LEU A 228 -22.59 -5.41 -3.67
CA LEU A 228 -21.23 -4.86 -3.65
C LEU A 228 -20.35 -5.51 -2.58
N GLN A 229 -19.07 -5.66 -2.92
CA GLN A 229 -17.98 -5.85 -1.98
C GLN A 229 -17.26 -4.51 -1.79
N ILE A 230 -17.03 -4.13 -0.54
CA ILE A 230 -16.29 -2.92 -0.18
C ILE A 230 -15.01 -3.38 0.51
N ARG A 231 -13.89 -3.24 -0.20
CA ARG A 231 -12.59 -3.79 0.21
C ARG A 231 -11.49 -2.74 0.20
N LYS A 232 -10.42 -3.00 0.93
CA LYS A 232 -9.18 -2.21 0.85
C LYS A 232 -8.68 -2.18 -0.61
N PHE A 233 -8.11 -1.04 -0.99
CA PHE A 233 -7.41 -0.93 -2.27
C PHE A 233 -6.17 -1.81 -2.27
N VAL A 234 -5.83 -2.32 -3.46
CA VAL A 234 -4.54 -2.95 -3.76
C VAL A 234 -3.84 -2.20 -4.89
N PRO A 235 -2.51 -2.33 -5.04
CA PRO A 235 -1.77 -1.69 -6.13
C PRO A 235 -2.34 -1.98 -7.53
N ASP A 236 -2.88 -3.19 -7.72
CA ASP A 236 -3.43 -3.65 -9.00
C ASP A 236 -4.72 -2.92 -9.43
N ASP A 237 -5.42 -2.26 -8.49
CA ASP A 237 -6.61 -1.46 -8.77
C ASP A 237 -6.31 -0.18 -9.59
N LEU A 238 -5.04 0.17 -9.78
CA LEU A 238 -4.64 1.43 -10.43
C LEU A 238 -5.26 1.61 -11.82
N SER A 239 -5.35 0.53 -12.61
CA SER A 239 -5.87 0.62 -13.98
C SER A 239 -7.36 0.97 -13.98
N ASP A 240 -8.14 0.27 -13.16
CA ASP A 240 -9.58 0.45 -13.07
C ASP A 240 -9.91 1.78 -12.41
N LEU A 241 -9.20 2.13 -11.33
CA LEU A 241 -9.35 3.42 -10.67
C LEU A 241 -9.04 4.59 -11.63
N TYR A 242 -8.01 4.45 -12.47
CA TYR A 242 -7.68 5.46 -13.49
C TYR A 242 -8.78 5.56 -14.56
N ALA A 243 -9.40 4.44 -14.95
CA ALA A 243 -10.49 4.44 -15.92
C ALA A 243 -11.68 5.30 -15.46
N ILE A 244 -11.91 5.36 -14.13
CA ILE A 244 -12.90 6.21 -13.48
C ILE A 244 -12.38 7.65 -13.36
N MET A 245 -11.25 7.85 -12.67
CA MET A 245 -10.78 9.18 -12.28
C MET A 245 -10.31 10.05 -13.45
N LYS A 246 -9.98 9.46 -14.61
CA LYS A 246 -9.61 10.25 -15.80
C LYS A 246 -10.77 11.01 -16.44
N LYS A 247 -12.01 10.62 -16.13
CA LYS A 247 -13.22 11.16 -16.76
C LYS A 247 -13.53 12.55 -16.19
N PRO A 248 -13.47 13.63 -16.99
CA PRO A 248 -13.79 14.97 -16.51
C PRO A 248 -15.22 15.07 -15.97
N GLU A 249 -16.16 14.31 -16.53
CA GLU A 249 -17.54 14.24 -16.07
C GLU A 249 -17.69 13.58 -14.69
N VAL A 250 -16.78 12.69 -14.30
CA VAL A 250 -16.76 12.10 -12.94
C VAL A 250 -16.03 13.01 -11.96
N MET A 251 -14.92 13.61 -12.40
CA MET A 251 -14.07 14.46 -11.56
C MET A 251 -14.38 15.95 -11.67
N TYR A 252 -15.54 16.35 -12.21
CA TYR A 252 -15.87 17.76 -12.43
C TYR A 252 -15.81 18.62 -11.17
N ALA A 253 -16.14 18.03 -10.00
CA ALA A 253 -16.03 18.71 -8.71
C ALA A 253 -14.57 19.03 -8.33
N TRP A 254 -13.61 18.28 -8.88
CA TRP A 254 -12.16 18.50 -8.74
C TRP A 254 -11.58 19.41 -9.85
N GLY A 255 -12.42 19.85 -10.79
CA GLY A 255 -12.05 20.78 -11.86
C GLY A 255 -11.41 20.13 -13.09
N HIS A 256 -10.86 18.92 -13.00
CA HIS A 256 -10.30 18.18 -14.14
C HIS A 256 -10.29 16.66 -13.90
N GLY A 257 -10.30 15.90 -15.00
CA GLY A 257 -10.05 14.46 -14.97
C GLY A 257 -8.59 14.16 -14.64
N PHE A 258 -8.35 13.22 -13.74
CA PHE A 258 -7.02 12.95 -13.23
C PHE A 258 -6.13 12.29 -14.28
N THR A 259 -4.84 12.62 -14.24
CA THR A 259 -3.82 11.85 -14.97
C THR A 259 -3.56 10.51 -14.29
N LYS A 260 -2.92 9.57 -15.00
CA LYS A 260 -2.52 8.29 -14.39
C LYS A 260 -1.56 8.47 -13.21
N ASN A 261 -0.71 9.51 -13.24
CA ASN A 261 0.20 9.84 -12.13
C ASN A 261 -0.60 10.35 -10.92
N GLU A 262 -1.53 11.29 -11.13
CA GLU A 262 -2.41 11.79 -10.07
C GLU A 262 -3.24 10.67 -9.43
N THR A 263 -3.74 9.75 -10.25
CA THR A 263 -4.49 8.57 -9.79
C THR A 263 -3.60 7.64 -8.94
N ARG A 264 -2.33 7.42 -9.33
CA ARG A 264 -1.42 6.63 -8.50
C ARG A 264 -1.07 7.32 -7.19
N LYS A 265 -0.78 8.63 -7.22
CA LYS A 265 -0.58 9.40 -5.98
C LYS A 265 -1.81 9.31 -5.08
N TRP A 266 -3.01 9.34 -5.67
CA TRP A 266 -4.25 9.11 -4.95
C TRP A 266 -4.33 7.72 -4.32
N LEU A 267 -4.09 6.67 -5.10
CA LEU A 267 -4.09 5.27 -4.64
C LEU A 267 -3.09 5.06 -3.50
N ASN A 268 -1.85 5.50 -3.66
CA ASN A 268 -0.81 5.39 -2.64
C ASN A 268 -1.22 6.09 -1.34
N ARG A 269 -1.87 7.26 -1.41
CA ARG A 269 -2.40 7.91 -0.20
C ARG A 269 -3.45 7.06 0.50
N GLN A 270 -4.32 6.34 -0.23
CA GLN A 270 -5.30 5.46 0.39
C GLN A 270 -4.63 4.24 1.04
N LEU A 271 -3.65 3.63 0.37
CA LEU A 271 -2.86 2.54 0.95
C LEU A 271 -2.16 2.97 2.24
N THR A 272 -1.57 4.16 2.26
CA THR A 272 -0.94 4.72 3.47
C THR A 272 -1.95 5.00 4.58
N ARG A 273 -3.12 5.57 4.26
CA ARG A 273 -4.18 5.82 5.24
C ARG A 273 -4.69 4.55 5.89
N HIS A 274 -4.95 3.49 5.12
CA HIS A 274 -5.36 2.20 5.69
C HIS A 274 -4.31 1.65 6.66
N ARG A 275 -3.01 1.85 6.39
CA ARG A 275 -1.93 1.41 7.28
C ARG A 275 -1.81 2.27 8.54
N LYS A 276 -1.90 3.60 8.42
CA LYS A 276 -1.67 4.54 9.53
C LYS A 276 -2.91 4.78 10.40
N GLU A 277 -4.07 4.88 9.77
CA GLU A 277 -5.31 5.35 10.38
C GLU A 277 -6.36 4.24 10.53
N GLY A 278 -6.14 3.08 9.90
CA GLY A 278 -7.08 1.94 9.92
C GLY A 278 -8.28 2.08 9.00
N TYR A 279 -8.44 3.23 8.34
CA TYR A 279 -9.49 3.51 7.37
C TYR A 279 -9.03 4.50 6.30
N GLY A 280 -9.82 4.61 5.23
CA GLY A 280 -9.54 5.41 4.04
C GLY A 280 -10.62 5.18 3.00
N TYR A 281 -10.40 5.63 1.76
CA TYR A 281 -11.25 5.16 0.66
C TYR A 281 -11.09 3.67 0.44
N PHE A 282 -12.21 2.97 0.31
CA PHE A 282 -12.29 1.57 -0.10
C PHE A 282 -12.63 1.47 -1.59
N ALA A 283 -12.15 0.40 -2.23
CA ALA A 283 -12.60 0.00 -3.53
C ALA A 283 -14.01 -0.62 -3.42
N VAL A 284 -14.92 -0.22 -4.30
CA VAL A 284 -16.28 -0.74 -4.36
C VAL A 284 -16.40 -1.61 -5.60
N ILE A 285 -16.59 -2.91 -5.40
CA ILE A 285 -16.59 -3.93 -6.46
C ILE A 285 -18.00 -4.49 -6.63
N SER A 286 -18.48 -4.57 -7.86
CA SER A 286 -19.74 -5.26 -8.18
C SER A 286 -19.57 -6.77 -8.02
N LYS A 287 -20.41 -7.40 -7.19
CA LYS A 287 -20.43 -8.86 -7.01
C LYS A 287 -20.79 -9.60 -8.31
N GLU A 288 -21.67 -9.00 -9.11
CA GLU A 288 -22.12 -9.57 -10.39
C GLU A 288 -21.00 -9.60 -11.44
N THR A 289 -20.21 -8.53 -11.54
CA THR A 289 -19.28 -8.35 -12.67
C THR A 289 -17.81 -8.43 -12.30
N GLY A 290 -17.49 -8.42 -10.99
CA GLY A 290 -16.12 -8.31 -10.49
C GLY A 290 -15.44 -6.96 -10.77
N LYS A 291 -16.17 -5.98 -11.31
CA LYS A 291 -15.60 -4.68 -11.74
C LYS A 291 -15.63 -3.64 -10.62
N LEU A 292 -14.61 -2.78 -10.62
CA LEU A 292 -14.60 -1.57 -9.80
C LEU A 292 -15.71 -0.61 -10.27
N VAL A 293 -16.69 -0.37 -9.42
CA VAL A 293 -17.80 0.58 -9.69
C VAL A 293 -17.52 1.98 -9.17
N GLY A 294 -16.61 2.11 -8.22
CA GLY A 294 -16.26 3.37 -7.58
C GLY A 294 -15.40 3.19 -6.34
N GLN A 295 -15.36 4.24 -5.54
CA GLN A 295 -14.70 4.27 -4.24
C GLN A 295 -15.54 5.06 -3.25
N ALA A 296 -15.53 4.65 -1.99
CA ALA A 296 -16.16 5.38 -0.90
C ALA A 296 -15.45 5.05 0.41
N GLY A 297 -15.46 5.96 1.37
CA GLY A 297 -14.78 5.74 2.64
C GLY A 297 -14.77 6.95 3.55
N LEU A 298 -14.00 6.80 4.63
CA LEU A 298 -13.83 7.80 5.66
C LEU A 298 -12.41 8.36 5.58
N LEU A 299 -12.24 9.64 5.87
CA LEU A 299 -10.96 10.34 5.81
C LEU A 299 -10.82 11.23 7.03
N LYS A 300 -9.67 11.18 7.72
CA LYS A 300 -9.30 12.27 8.61
C LYS A 300 -9.01 13.52 7.78
N ASN A 301 -9.61 14.63 8.14
CA ASN A 301 -9.34 15.93 7.54
C ASN A 301 -9.48 17.04 8.57
N LYS A 302 -9.08 18.26 8.20
CA LYS A 302 -9.37 19.47 8.95
C LYS A 302 -10.35 20.36 8.20
N ILE A 303 -11.43 20.74 8.85
CA ILE A 303 -12.40 21.73 8.34
C ILE A 303 -12.42 22.88 9.35
N ASN A 304 -12.14 24.11 8.89
CA ASN A 304 -12.05 25.29 9.75
C ASN A 304 -11.17 25.05 11.00
N GLU A 305 -10.01 24.41 10.79
CA GLU A 305 -9.01 24.06 11.82
C GLU A 305 -9.41 22.94 12.80
N GLU A 306 -10.63 22.43 12.74
CA GLU A 306 -11.10 21.31 13.56
C GLU A 306 -10.84 19.97 12.88
N ASP A 307 -10.35 18.98 13.64
CA ASP A 307 -10.19 17.61 13.16
C ASP A 307 -11.57 16.96 13.00
N VAL A 308 -11.85 16.47 11.79
CA VAL A 308 -13.11 15.85 11.42
C VAL A 308 -12.90 14.54 10.67
N VAL A 309 -13.92 13.67 10.72
CA VAL A 309 -13.99 12.47 9.88
C VAL A 309 -14.93 12.75 8.70
N GLU A 310 -14.36 12.87 7.52
CA GLU A 310 -15.11 13.11 6.29
C GLU A 310 -15.50 11.81 5.58
N LEU A 311 -16.78 11.70 5.24
CA LEU A 311 -17.32 10.71 4.34
C LEU A 311 -17.19 11.20 2.90
N GLY A 312 -16.50 10.42 2.06
CA GLY A 312 -16.30 10.73 0.66
C GLY A 312 -16.70 9.58 -0.26
N TYR A 313 -17.05 9.90 -1.50
CA TYR A 313 -17.38 8.91 -2.53
C TYR A 313 -17.19 9.43 -3.95
N ILE A 314 -16.73 8.57 -4.85
CA ILE A 314 -16.57 8.83 -6.28
C ILE A 314 -16.96 7.55 -7.03
N PHE A 315 -17.98 7.62 -7.89
CA PHE A 315 -18.48 6.48 -8.66
C PHE A 315 -18.36 6.74 -10.15
N ASP A 316 -18.10 5.68 -10.92
CA ASP A 316 -18.08 5.76 -12.38
C ASP A 316 -19.46 6.17 -12.91
N ASN A 317 -19.49 7.04 -13.92
CA ASN A 317 -20.71 7.49 -14.57
C ASN A 317 -21.55 6.36 -15.16
N LEU A 318 -20.95 5.24 -15.52
CA LEU A 318 -21.64 4.03 -15.98
C LEU A 318 -22.57 3.41 -14.92
N TYR A 319 -22.32 3.68 -13.64
CA TYR A 319 -23.05 3.11 -12.50
C TYR A 319 -23.94 4.12 -11.76
N TRP A 320 -24.04 5.35 -12.28
CA TRP A 320 -24.90 6.37 -11.68
C TRP A 320 -26.37 6.03 -11.81
N LYS A 321 -27.18 6.55 -10.89
CA LYS A 321 -28.65 6.36 -10.83
C LYS A 321 -29.12 4.91 -10.67
N GLN A 322 -28.23 3.96 -10.40
CA GLN A 322 -28.53 2.55 -10.13
C GLN A 322 -28.51 2.20 -8.63
N GLY A 323 -28.35 3.20 -7.76
CA GLY A 323 -28.39 3.05 -6.31
C GLY A 323 -27.06 2.64 -5.65
N TYR A 324 -26.04 2.24 -6.41
CA TYR A 324 -24.76 1.75 -5.87
C TYR A 324 -24.09 2.71 -4.88
N CYS A 325 -24.04 4.01 -5.19
CA CYS A 325 -23.46 4.99 -4.27
C CYS A 325 -24.25 5.06 -2.95
N MET A 326 -25.58 5.10 -3.01
CA MET A 326 -26.43 5.16 -1.81
C MET A 326 -26.31 3.90 -0.95
N GLU A 327 -26.31 2.72 -1.59
CA GLU A 327 -26.09 1.42 -0.93
C GLU A 327 -24.74 1.39 -0.20
N THR A 328 -23.68 1.83 -0.88
CA THR A 328 -22.32 1.89 -0.31
C THR A 328 -22.24 2.85 0.87
N VAL A 329 -22.73 4.08 0.68
CA VAL A 329 -22.66 5.16 1.67
C VAL A 329 -23.42 4.78 2.93
N LYS A 330 -24.62 4.20 2.82
CA LYS A 330 -25.39 3.72 3.98
C LYS A 330 -24.60 2.68 4.80
N THR A 331 -23.97 1.74 4.12
CA THR A 331 -23.19 0.68 4.76
C THR A 331 -21.94 1.25 5.46
N ILE A 332 -21.26 2.21 4.84
CA ILE A 332 -20.10 2.88 5.45
C ILE A 332 -20.49 3.73 6.66
N VAL A 333 -21.63 4.43 6.61
CA VAL A 333 -22.15 5.19 7.76
C VAL A 333 -22.45 4.26 8.94
N GLN A 334 -23.10 3.12 8.71
CA GLN A 334 -23.35 2.12 9.75
C GLN A 334 -22.05 1.59 10.34
N PHE A 335 -21.06 1.30 9.49
CA PHE A 335 -19.73 0.88 9.94
C PHE A 335 -19.04 1.95 10.81
N ALA A 336 -19.11 3.22 10.39
CA ALA A 336 -18.51 4.33 11.11
C ALA A 336 -19.10 4.50 12.52
N PHE A 337 -20.42 4.41 12.67
CA PHE A 337 -21.08 4.60 13.96
C PHE A 337 -21.05 3.34 14.82
N ASN A 338 -21.31 2.16 14.25
CA ASN A 338 -21.44 0.94 15.04
C ASN A 338 -20.08 0.29 15.36
N LYS A 339 -19.13 0.32 14.42
CA LYS A 339 -17.83 -0.33 14.60
C LYS A 339 -16.73 0.65 15.02
N LEU A 340 -16.66 1.81 14.37
CA LEU A 340 -15.65 2.81 14.68
C LEU A 340 -16.07 3.79 15.79
N GLN A 341 -17.34 3.76 16.21
CA GLN A 341 -17.87 4.56 17.33
C GLN A 341 -17.62 6.07 17.15
N PHE A 342 -17.70 6.58 15.92
CA PHE A 342 -17.62 8.02 15.68
C PHE A 342 -18.92 8.71 16.10
N ASP A 343 -18.81 9.89 16.70
CA ASP A 343 -19.98 10.71 17.07
C ASP A 343 -20.59 11.43 15.86
N ASN A 344 -19.73 11.89 14.94
CA ASN A 344 -20.14 12.73 13.82
C ASN A 344 -19.38 12.36 12.55
N LEU A 345 -20.07 12.44 11.41
CA LEU A 345 -19.48 12.37 10.08
C LEU A 345 -19.73 13.65 9.32
N TYR A 346 -18.73 14.09 8.56
CA TYR A 346 -18.79 15.32 7.78
C TYR A 346 -18.73 15.03 6.28
N CYS A 347 -19.26 15.94 5.47
CA CYS A 347 -18.96 15.99 4.05
C CYS A 347 -18.65 17.43 3.64
N SER A 348 -17.53 17.63 2.95
CA SER A 348 -17.22 18.86 2.22
C SER A 348 -17.63 18.73 0.75
N ILE A 349 -18.63 19.49 0.31
CA ILE A 349 -19.25 19.32 -1.02
C ILE A 349 -19.32 20.65 -1.77
N ARG A 350 -18.83 20.69 -3.02
CA ARG A 350 -18.97 21.89 -3.87
C ARG A 350 -20.45 22.25 -4.10
N PRO A 351 -20.84 23.54 -4.08
CA PRO A 351 -22.22 23.98 -4.28
C PRO A 351 -22.86 23.50 -5.60
N ASN A 352 -22.06 23.33 -6.65
CA ASN A 352 -22.51 22.84 -7.96
C ASN A 352 -22.57 21.30 -8.06
N ASN A 353 -22.13 20.56 -7.03
CA ASN A 353 -22.20 19.11 -6.98
C ASN A 353 -23.57 18.64 -6.41
N ILE A 354 -24.63 18.96 -7.15
CA ILE A 354 -26.02 18.63 -6.79
C ILE A 354 -26.23 17.11 -6.53
N PRO A 355 -25.65 16.18 -7.30
CA PRO A 355 -25.78 14.76 -7.00
C PRO A 355 -25.23 14.36 -5.63
N SER A 356 -24.08 14.91 -5.22
CA SER A 356 -23.49 14.64 -3.90
C SER A 356 -24.32 15.24 -2.77
N ILE A 357 -24.80 16.50 -2.95
CA ILE A 357 -25.71 17.15 -1.98
C ILE A 357 -26.94 16.27 -1.74
N ARG A 358 -27.58 15.78 -2.81
CA ARG A 358 -28.76 14.91 -2.69
C ARG A 358 -28.48 13.60 -1.97
N ILE A 359 -27.27 13.04 -2.08
CA ILE A 359 -26.91 11.83 -1.35
C ILE A 359 -26.72 12.14 0.13
N ALA A 360 -25.99 13.22 0.45
CA ALA A 360 -25.81 13.68 1.84
C ALA A 360 -27.16 13.93 2.53
N GLU A 361 -28.06 14.69 1.90
CA GLU A 361 -29.40 14.95 2.44
C GLU A 361 -30.22 13.67 2.63
N LYS A 362 -30.15 12.73 1.66
CA LYS A 362 -30.88 11.46 1.74
C LYS A 362 -30.42 10.53 2.85
N ILE A 363 -29.15 10.62 3.27
CA ILE A 363 -28.65 9.88 4.43
C ILE A 363 -28.86 10.63 5.75
N GLY A 364 -29.56 11.78 5.72
CA GLY A 364 -29.92 12.57 6.89
C GLY A 364 -28.89 13.63 7.29
N MET A 365 -27.90 13.92 6.45
CA MET A 365 -26.96 15.01 6.74
C MET A 365 -27.62 16.38 6.60
N THR A 366 -27.23 17.31 7.46
CA THR A 366 -27.68 18.70 7.43
C THR A 366 -26.51 19.65 7.14
N LYS A 367 -26.73 20.66 6.30
CA LYS A 367 -25.74 21.71 6.04
C LYS A 367 -25.56 22.58 7.29
N VAL A 368 -24.32 22.76 7.73
CA VAL A 368 -23.97 23.54 8.94
C VAL A 368 -23.04 24.71 8.68
N GLY A 369 -22.45 24.79 7.48
CA GLY A 369 -21.57 25.90 7.13
C GLY A 369 -20.97 25.77 5.74
N GLU A 370 -19.90 26.51 5.54
CA GLU A 370 -19.07 26.47 4.34
C GLU A 370 -17.62 26.82 4.65
N HIS A 371 -16.72 26.39 3.76
CA HIS A 371 -15.30 26.72 3.81
C HIS A 371 -14.72 26.74 2.39
N THR A 372 -13.52 27.30 2.26
CA THR A 372 -12.82 27.39 0.98
C THR A 372 -11.60 26.50 1.00
N ILE A 373 -11.50 25.61 0.02
CA ILE A 373 -10.32 24.76 -0.19
C ILE A 373 -9.50 25.37 -1.33
N LEU A 374 -8.24 25.71 -1.06
CA LEU A 374 -7.29 26.10 -2.09
C LEU A 374 -6.82 24.85 -2.85
N TYR A 375 -7.14 24.77 -4.14
CA TYR A 375 -6.73 23.66 -4.99
C TYR A 375 -6.21 24.16 -6.32
N ARG A 376 -4.95 23.86 -6.63
CA ARG A 376 -4.26 24.32 -7.86
C ARG A 376 -4.41 25.83 -8.06
N ASP A 377 -4.12 26.58 -7.00
CA ASP A 377 -4.18 28.05 -6.98
C ASP A 377 -5.59 28.60 -7.28
N LYS A 378 -6.63 27.81 -7.02
CA LYS A 378 -8.02 28.21 -7.13
C LYS A 378 -8.75 27.97 -5.81
N ASP A 379 -9.44 28.99 -5.36
CA ASP A 379 -10.37 28.90 -4.25
C ASP A 379 -11.62 28.15 -4.67
N MET A 380 -11.87 27.03 -3.98
CA MET A 380 -13.05 26.22 -4.22
C MET A 380 -13.93 26.24 -2.97
N LEU A 381 -15.02 27.01 -3.05
CA LEU A 381 -16.08 27.00 -2.04
C LEU A 381 -16.69 25.60 -1.93
N HIS A 382 -16.83 25.13 -0.69
CA HIS A 382 -17.51 23.89 -0.32
C HIS A 382 -18.50 24.15 0.82
N HIS A 383 -19.67 23.53 0.73
CA HIS A 383 -20.62 23.45 1.83
C HIS A 383 -20.25 22.29 2.76
N ILE A 384 -20.37 22.53 4.06
CA ILE A 384 -20.10 21.56 5.10
C ILE A 384 -21.44 20.95 5.54
N TYR A 385 -21.52 19.63 5.45
CA TYR A 385 -22.64 18.83 5.93
C TYR A 385 -22.19 17.96 7.11
N ILE A 386 -23.08 17.72 8.07
CA ILE A 386 -22.84 16.86 9.22
C ILE A 386 -23.95 15.81 9.35
N LEU A 387 -23.58 14.58 9.71
CA LEU A 387 -24.46 13.54 10.24
C LEU A 387 -24.04 13.23 11.66
N LYS A 388 -24.95 13.34 12.61
CA LYS A 388 -24.71 12.96 14.01
C LYS A 388 -25.13 11.52 14.25
N ASN A 389 -24.40 10.80 15.08
CA ASN A 389 -24.81 9.51 15.56
C ASN A 389 -25.98 9.68 16.54
N ASN A 390 -27.16 9.20 16.18
CA ASN A 390 -28.36 9.31 17.01
C ASN A 390 -28.42 8.23 18.12
N ASN A 391 -27.40 7.38 18.24
CA ASN A 391 -27.29 6.35 19.27
C ASN A 391 -26.52 6.80 20.53
N CYS A 392 -26.20 8.09 20.65
CA CYS A 392 -25.56 8.69 21.83
C CYS A 392 -26.57 9.46 22.69
#